data_AF-A0A2J6ST03-F1
#
_entry.id   AF-A0A2J6ST03-F1
#
_cell.length_a   1.000
_cell.length_b   1.000
_cell.length_c   1.000
_cell.angle_alpha   90.00
_cell.angle_beta   90.00
_cell.angle_gamma   90.00
#
_symmetry.space_group_name_H-M   'P 1'
#
loop_
_entity.id
_entity.type
_entity.pdbx_description
1 polymer ?
#
loop_
_entity_poly.entity_id
_entity_poly.type
_entity_poly.pdbx_seq_one_letter_code
_entity_poly.pdbx_strand_id
1 'polypeptide(L)' 'SGGSDQIVQVILESNVDINLLDTYGWTALHWACRNGSRKIVEMLKGSGADSNRKDINGWTPL' A
#
# COMPACT_ATOMS: atom_id res chain seq x y z
N SER A 1 17.28 2.95 1.83
CA SER A 1 15.88 3.43 1.97
C SER A 1 15.43 4.37 0.85
N GLY A 2 16.30 5.05 0.07
CA GLY A 2 15.85 6.02 -0.95
C GLY A 2 15.26 5.45 -2.25
N GLY A 3 15.67 4.25 -2.70
CA GLY A 3 15.23 3.71 -4.00
C GLY A 3 13.78 3.23 -4.04
N SER A 4 13.29 2.63 -2.95
CA SER A 4 11.92 2.10 -2.90
C SER A 4 10.87 3.21 -2.99
N ASP A 5 11.11 4.36 -2.36
CA ASP A 5 10.16 5.48 -2.39
C ASP A 5 9.98 6.06 -3.79
N GLN A 6 11.09 6.20 -4.54
CA GLN A 6 11.09 6.73 -5.90
C GLN A 6 10.33 5.81 -6.86
N ILE A 7 10.52 4.50 -6.70
CA ILE A 7 9.79 3.49 -7.49
C ILE A 7 8.30 3.55 -7.17
N VAL A 8 7.92 3.63 -5.89
CA VAL A 8 6.51 3.76 -5.49
C VAL A 8 5.90 5.02 -6.09
N GLN A 9 6.60 6.16 -6.05
CA GLN A 9 6.11 7.40 -6.66
C GLN A 9 5.83 7.25 -8.16
N VAL A 10 6.76 6.67 -8.93
CA VAL A 10 6.59 6.45 -10.37
C VAL A 10 5.38 5.54 -10.67
N ILE A 11 5.15 4.52 -9.84
CA ILE A 11 4.00 3.63 -9.98
C ILE A 11 2.69 4.39 -9.70
N LEU A 12 2.65 5.22 -8.65
CA LEU A 12 1.46 6.00 -8.28
C LEU A 12 1.06 7.04 -9.34
N GLU A 13 2.04 7.56 -10.08
CA GLU A 13 1.80 8.46 -11.22
C GLU A 13 1.17 7.73 -12.42
N SER A 14 1.20 6.40 -12.45
CA SER A 14 0.75 5.56 -13.57
C SER A 14 -0.69 5.05 -13.41
N ASN A 15 -1.67 5.90 -13.07
CA ASN A 15 -3.12 5.59 -12.97
C ASN A 15 -3.46 4.15 -12.51
N VAL A 16 -2.78 3.67 -11.46
CA VAL A 16 -2.92 2.31 -10.95
C VAL A 16 -4.09 2.20 -9.99
N ASP A 17 -4.73 1.03 -9.94
CA ASP A 17 -5.63 0.70 -8.85
C ASP A 17 -4.81 0.36 -7.58
N ILE A 18 -4.77 1.32 -6.66
CA ILE A 18 -4.04 1.25 -5.39
C ILE A 18 -4.55 0.14 -4.44
N ASN A 19 -5.79 -0.33 -4.64
CA ASN A 19 -6.49 -1.25 -3.75
C ASN A 19 -6.55 -2.68 -4.29
N LEU A 20 -5.74 -3.00 -5.31
CA LEU A 20 -5.58 -4.36 -5.80
C LEU A 20 -5.11 -5.29 -4.67
N LEU A 21 -5.61 -6.53 -4.74
CA LEU A 21 -5.35 -7.57 -3.76
C LEU A 21 -4.38 -8.58 -4.36
N ASP A 22 -3.38 -8.98 -3.58
CA ASP A 22 -2.61 -10.18 -3.88
C ASP A 22 -3.37 -11.46 -3.47
N THR A 23 -2.70 -12.62 -3.58
CA THR A 23 -3.28 -13.92 -3.25
C THR A 23 -3.67 -14.09 -1.78
N TYR A 24 -3.17 -13.23 -0.89
CA TYR A 24 -3.51 -13.21 0.53
C TYR A 24 -4.56 -12.16 0.86
N GLY A 25 -5.09 -11.45 -0.13
CA GLY A 25 -6.00 -10.33 0.10
C GLY A 25 -5.29 -9.06 0.58
N TRP A 26 -3.97 -8.96 0.42
CA TRP A 26 -3.23 -7.79 0.85
C TRP A 26 -3.19 -6.73 -0.25
N THR A 27 -3.40 -5.49 0.16
CA THR A 27 -3.12 -4.29 -0.64
C THR A 27 -1.68 -3.85 -0.45
N ALA A 28 -1.22 -2.91 -1.28
CA ALA A 28 0.07 -2.23 -1.08
C ALA A 28 0.21 -1.63 0.33
N LEU A 29 -0.91 -1.18 0.93
CA LEU A 29 -0.92 -0.59 2.27
C LEU A 29 -0.65 -1.63 3.37
N HIS A 30 -1.15 -2.86 3.24
CA HIS A 30 -0.82 -3.96 4.16
C HIS A 30 0.70 -4.21 4.18
N TRP A 31 1.31 -4.31 2.99
CA TRP A 31 2.75 -4.49 2.86
C TRP A 31 3.55 -3.32 3.44
N ALA A 32 3.10 -2.08 3.20
CA ALA A 32 3.78 -0.90 3.74
C ALA A 32 3.75 -0.85 5.27
N CYS A 33 2.60 -1.15 5.88
CA CYS A 33 2.45 -1.21 7.34
C CYS A 33 3.27 -2.35 7.95
N ARG A 34 3.21 -3.56 7.38
CA ARG A 34 3.99 -4.72 7.84
C ARG A 34 5.49 -4.45 7.83
N ASN A 35 5.99 -3.72 6.82
CA ASN A 35 7.40 -3.38 6.70
C ASN A 35 7.79 -2.13 7.52
N GLY A 36 6.87 -1.52 8.28
CA GLY A 36 7.14 -0.31 9.07
C GLY A 36 7.52 0.91 8.22
N SER A 37 7.16 0.92 6.93
CA SER A 37 7.62 1.92 5.96
C SER A 37 6.74 3.18 6.00
N ARG A 38 6.94 4.02 7.02
CA ARG A 38 6.13 5.24 7.25
C ARG A 38 5.94 6.10 6.00
N LYS A 39 7.00 6.35 5.24
CA LYS A 39 6.95 7.20 4.04
C LYS A 39 6.10 6.59 2.92
N ILE A 40 6.19 5.27 2.71
CA ILE A 40 5.33 4.55 1.75
C ILE A 40 3.87 4.58 2.22
N VAL A 41 3.61 4.40 3.52
CA VAL A 41 2.26 4.53 4.08
C VAL A 41 1.66 5.91 3.79
N GLU A 42 2.44 6.99 4.01
CA GLU A 42 2.01 8.36 3.73
C GLU A 42 1.71 8.58 2.25
N MET A 43 2.56 8.09 1.33
CA MET A 43 2.32 8.16 -0.11
C MET A 43 1.04 7.42 -0.53
N LEU A 44 0.88 6.16 -0.12
CA LEU A 44 -0.29 5.35 -0.47
C LEU A 44 -1.60 5.96 0.06
N LYS A 45 -1.59 6.49 1.30
CA LYS A 45 -2.76 7.18 1.85
C LYS A 45 -3.10 8.46 1.09
N GLY A 46 -2.09 9.25 0.69
CA GLY A 46 -2.27 10.43 -0.15
C GLY A 46 -2.87 10.11 -1.52
N SER A 47 -2.59 8.91 -2.04
CA SER A 47 -3.14 8.39 -3.29
C SER A 47 -4.48 7.66 -3.15
N GLY A 48 -5.13 7.70 -1.97
CA GLY A 48 -6.47 7.14 -1.77
C GLY A 48 -6.51 5.64 -1.44
N ALA A 49 -5.44 5.06 -0.91
CA ALA A 49 -5.46 3.69 -0.40
C ALA A 49 -6.49 3.51 0.72
N ASP A 50 -7.29 2.44 0.65
CA ASP A 50 -8.30 2.10 1.65
C ASP A 50 -7.65 1.46 2.88
N SER A 51 -7.62 2.21 3.98
CA SER A 51 -7.07 1.75 5.26
C SER A 51 -7.96 0.75 6.01
N ASN A 52 -9.21 0.55 5.56
CA ASN A 52 -10.14 -0.39 6.17
C ASN A 52 -10.30 -1.67 5.35
N ARG A 53 -9.56 -1.81 4.25
CA ARG A 53 -9.63 -3.00 3.41
C ARG A 53 -9.17 -4.20 4.20
N LYS A 54 -10.01 -5.24 4.26
CA LYS A 54 -9.67 -6.48 4.96
C LYS A 54 -9.02 -7.50 4.04
N ASP A 55 -8.04 -8.21 4.55
CA ASP A 55 -7.47 -9.39 3.91
C ASP A 55 -8.39 -10.62 4.03
N ILE A 56 -7.92 -11.78 3.53
CA ILE A 56 -8.69 -13.03 3.58
C ILE A 56 -8.97 -13.52 5.01
N ASN A 57 -8.19 -13.08 5.99
CA ASN A 57 -8.34 -13.41 7.41
C ASN A 57 -9.15 -12.36 8.17
N GLY A 58 -9.61 -11.30 7.48
CA GLY A 58 -10.36 -10.21 8.07
C GLY A 58 -9.50 -9.12 8.72
N TRP A 59 -8.19 -9.13 8.53
CA TRP A 59 -7.27 -8.13 9.08
C TRP A 59 -7.16 -6.91 8.19
N THR A 60 -7.06 -5.75 8.81
CA THR A 60 -6.77 -4.49 8.13
C THR A 60 -5.26 -4.32 7.94
N PRO A 61 -4.80 -3.30 7.18
CA PRO A 61 -3.39 -2.95 7.12
C PRO A 61 -2.76 -2.58 8.48
N LEU A 62 -3.58 -2.13 9.44
CA LEU A 62 -3.21 -1.91 10.84
C LEU A 62 -3.45 -3.19 11.64
#